data_AF-A0AB34K955-F1
#
_entry.id   AF-A0AB34K955-F1
#
_cell.length_a   1.000
_cell.length_b   1.000
_cell.length_c   1.000
_cell.angle_alpha   90.00
_cell.angle_beta   90.00
_cell.angle_gamma   90.00
#
_symmetry.space_group_name_H-M   'P 1'
#
loop_
_entity.id
_entity.type
_entity.pdbx_description
1 polymer ?
#
loop_
_entity_poly.entity_id
_entity_poly.type
_entity_poly.pdbx_seq_one_letter_code
_entity_poly.pdbx_strand_id
1 'polypeptide(L)'
;MLYAEAIRILARLEEVPETEVEALVASKFEYVVTCQTYGQLRTSADLLDRWKANSIDELRHRYPNNLRIAYIDHSPDNAYFSVLLGVDPETREEQVLFKVKLPGDPIVGEGKPENQNHAIIFTRGEHLQTLDMNQDGYLGEALKLRNLLESFKGNIRIVGCREHIFSAAGGALAAFAASSEFVFGTSLQRFMTYPLCVRFHYGHPDVWDKQWALSNGGVSKASRTLHVSEDVFAGFNCVMRGGHVIYQEFMHVGKGRDMSFIGVNGFEQKYILELWVERGFVIALWENCKLALSCSWLFFLFASQTKGYHFASALRQGHAGYIATGRGYVIETGSFVKLYATFATVGFVTV
;
A
#
# COMPACT_ATOMS: atom_id res chain seq x y z
N MET A 1 -2.84 5.79 -9.18
CA MET A 1 -1.46 5.72 -9.69
C MET A 1 -1.46 5.86 -11.22
N LEU A 2 -0.41 6.45 -11.79
CA LEU A 2 -0.30 6.74 -13.23
C LEU A 2 0.15 5.54 -14.10
N TYR A 3 -0.13 4.30 -13.67
CA TYR A 3 0.20 3.09 -14.43
C TYR A 3 -0.51 3.00 -15.77
N ALA A 4 -1.78 3.40 -15.82
CA ALA A 4 -2.56 3.49 -17.05
C ALA A 4 -1.86 4.38 -18.09
N GLU A 5 -1.46 5.56 -17.65
CA GLU A 5 -0.83 6.56 -18.50
C GLU A 5 0.56 6.11 -18.97
N ALA A 6 1.34 5.48 -18.09
CA ALA A 6 2.59 4.86 -18.47
C ALA A 6 2.39 3.83 -19.60
N ILE A 7 1.38 2.97 -19.49
CA ILE A 7 1.08 1.96 -20.53
C ILE A 7 0.64 2.61 -21.83
N ARG A 8 -0.21 3.65 -21.79
CA ARG A 8 -0.63 4.39 -22.99
C ARG A 8 0.55 5.00 -23.72
N ILE A 9 1.44 5.68 -22.99
CA ILE A 9 2.65 6.28 -23.56
C ILE A 9 3.50 5.21 -24.23
N LEU A 10 3.72 4.07 -23.55
CA LEU A 10 4.52 2.97 -24.08
C LEU A 10 3.88 2.32 -25.31
N ALA A 11 2.57 2.12 -25.30
CA ALA A 11 1.83 1.56 -26.44
C ALA A 11 1.91 2.47 -27.67
N ARG A 12 1.72 3.78 -27.49
CA ARG A 12 1.84 4.77 -28.57
C ARG A 12 3.27 4.88 -29.12
N LEU A 13 4.28 4.77 -28.26
CA LEU A 13 5.68 4.76 -28.68
C LEU A 13 6.04 3.54 -29.54
N GLU A 14 5.30 2.45 -29.40
CA GLU A 14 5.45 1.25 -30.25
C GLU A 14 4.40 1.16 -31.34
N GLU A 15 3.76 2.29 -31.67
CA GLU A 15 2.84 2.41 -32.79
C GLU A 15 1.66 1.42 -32.71
N VAL A 16 1.28 1.00 -31.49
CA VAL A 16 0.06 0.22 -31.27
C VAL A 16 -1.14 1.05 -31.73
N PRO A 17 -2.07 0.51 -32.54
CA PRO A 17 -3.23 1.25 -33.00
C PRO A 17 -4.01 1.84 -31.82
N GLU A 18 -4.40 3.12 -31.92
CA GLU A 18 -5.09 3.82 -30.82
C GLU A 18 -6.40 3.11 -30.41
N THR A 19 -7.03 2.39 -31.34
CA THR A 19 -8.21 1.54 -31.09
C THR A 19 -7.94 0.37 -30.13
N GLU A 20 -6.69 -0.07 -30.01
CA GLU A 20 -6.26 -1.22 -29.18
C GLU A 20 -5.62 -0.78 -27.85
N VAL A 21 -5.18 0.47 -27.73
CA VAL A 21 -4.45 0.97 -26.55
C VAL A 21 -5.27 0.81 -25.26
N GLU A 22 -6.55 1.19 -25.26
CA GLU A 22 -7.39 1.05 -24.07
C GLU A 22 -7.67 -0.41 -23.70
N ALA A 23 -7.81 -1.29 -24.69
CA ALA A 23 -7.95 -2.73 -24.45
C ALA A 23 -6.67 -3.31 -23.84
N LEU A 24 -5.50 -2.88 -24.30
CA LEU A 24 -4.20 -3.26 -23.73
C LEU A 24 -4.07 -2.78 -22.27
N VAL A 25 -4.39 -1.52 -22.01
CA VAL A 25 -4.49 -0.90 -20.68
C VAL A 25 -5.41 -1.73 -19.77
N ALA A 26 -6.64 -2.03 -20.22
CA ALA A 26 -7.62 -2.86 -19.52
C ALA A 26 -7.16 -4.30 -19.26
N SER A 27 -6.34 -4.86 -20.15
CA SER A 27 -5.78 -6.19 -19.94
C SER A 27 -4.71 -6.22 -18.84
N LYS A 28 -4.02 -5.09 -18.60
CA LYS A 28 -2.81 -5.05 -17.76
C LYS A 28 -3.04 -4.63 -16.32
N PHE A 29 -4.00 -3.74 -16.07
CA PHE A 29 -4.31 -3.30 -14.71
C PHE A 29 -5.80 -3.21 -14.43
N GLU A 30 -6.13 -3.53 -13.18
CA GLU A 30 -7.44 -3.34 -12.59
C GLU A 30 -7.25 -2.86 -11.15
N TYR A 31 -7.99 -1.81 -10.79
CA TYR A 31 -8.13 -1.34 -9.43
C TYR A 31 -9.40 -1.93 -8.83
N VAL A 32 -9.23 -2.65 -7.74
CA VAL A 32 -10.33 -3.05 -6.87
C VAL A 32 -10.26 -2.19 -5.61
N VAL A 33 -11.18 -1.22 -5.53
CA VAL A 33 -11.34 -0.35 -4.36
C VAL A 33 -12.30 -1.00 -3.40
N THR A 34 -11.88 -1.13 -2.14
CA THR A 34 -12.63 -1.90 -1.14
C THR A 34 -13.24 -0.98 -0.12
N CYS A 35 -14.55 -1.09 0.08
CA CYS A 35 -15.26 -0.41 1.17
C CYS A 35 -16.28 -1.38 1.74
N GLN A 36 -15.89 -2.15 2.77
CA GLN A 36 -16.75 -3.16 3.39
C GLN A 36 -18.13 -2.63 3.81
N THR A 37 -18.25 -1.36 4.20
CA THR A 37 -19.51 -0.73 4.64
C THR A 37 -20.32 -0.10 3.50
N TYR A 38 -19.85 -0.11 2.26
CA TYR A 38 -20.51 0.58 1.13
C TYR A 38 -21.99 0.20 0.97
N GLY A 39 -22.33 -1.09 1.14
CA GLY A 39 -23.73 -1.54 1.06
C GLY A 39 -24.65 -0.88 2.10
N GLN A 40 -24.14 -0.65 3.32
CA GLN A 40 -24.85 0.05 4.39
C GLN A 40 -24.90 1.55 4.13
N LEU A 41 -23.80 2.14 3.65
CA LEU A 41 -23.73 3.57 3.32
C LEU A 41 -24.75 3.95 2.23
N ARG A 42 -24.91 3.09 1.22
CA ARG A 42 -25.86 3.29 0.11
C ARG A 42 -27.32 3.31 0.56
N THR A 43 -27.67 2.53 1.58
CA THR A 43 -29.04 2.41 2.11
C THR A 43 -29.29 3.23 3.37
N SER A 44 -28.27 3.91 3.89
CA SER A 44 -28.34 4.71 5.12
C SER A 44 -29.35 5.85 4.99
N ALA A 45 -30.06 6.14 6.08
CA ALA A 45 -30.92 7.31 6.17
C ALA A 45 -30.09 8.62 6.25
N ASP A 46 -28.87 8.55 6.77
CA ASP A 46 -27.98 9.70 6.93
C ASP A 46 -27.55 10.25 5.55
N LEU A 47 -27.64 11.56 5.40
CA LEU A 47 -27.21 12.27 4.20
C LEU A 47 -25.69 12.18 4.00
N LEU A 48 -24.91 12.21 5.08
CA LEU A 48 -23.45 12.14 4.99
C LEU A 48 -22.99 10.77 4.47
N ASP A 49 -23.61 9.69 4.94
CA ASP A 49 -23.29 8.33 4.50
C ASP A 49 -23.69 8.09 3.04
N ARG A 50 -24.87 8.58 2.63
CA ARG A 50 -25.27 8.55 1.22
C ARG A 50 -24.34 9.37 0.33
N TRP A 51 -23.85 10.51 0.82
CA TRP A 51 -22.87 11.31 0.10
C TRP A 51 -21.54 10.56 -0.10
N LYS A 52 -21.05 9.83 0.91
CA LYS A 52 -19.87 8.97 0.78
C LYS A 52 -20.09 7.87 -0.27
N ALA A 53 -21.24 7.19 -0.22
CA ALA A 53 -21.59 6.15 -1.19
C ALA A 53 -21.65 6.71 -2.62
N ASN A 54 -22.30 7.87 -2.81
CA ASN A 54 -22.36 8.55 -4.10
C ASN A 54 -20.98 8.95 -4.63
N SER A 55 -20.07 9.36 -3.74
CA SER A 55 -18.68 9.69 -4.13
C SER A 55 -17.92 8.45 -4.62
N ILE A 56 -18.13 7.29 -3.97
CA ILE A 56 -17.58 6.00 -4.41
C ILE A 56 -18.19 5.60 -5.77
N ASP A 57 -19.49 5.83 -5.97
CA ASP A 57 -20.17 5.57 -7.23
C ASP A 57 -19.63 6.45 -8.37
N GLU A 58 -19.39 7.73 -8.12
CA GLU A 58 -18.78 8.63 -9.10
C GLU A 58 -17.42 8.11 -9.59
N LEU A 59 -16.60 7.55 -8.69
CA LEU A 59 -15.30 6.99 -9.05
C LEU A 59 -15.41 5.80 -10.03
N ARG A 60 -16.33 4.86 -9.79
CA ARG A 60 -16.52 3.72 -10.71
C ARG A 60 -17.16 4.14 -12.05
N HIS A 61 -18.01 5.15 -12.04
CA HIS A 61 -18.60 5.72 -13.26
C HIS A 61 -17.59 6.52 -14.08
N ARG A 62 -16.64 7.20 -13.42
CA ARG A 62 -15.54 7.94 -14.07
C ARG A 62 -14.51 7.01 -14.70
N TYR A 63 -14.25 5.84 -14.09
CA TYR A 63 -13.24 4.87 -14.56
C TYR A 63 -13.83 3.48 -14.83
N PRO A 64 -14.81 3.33 -15.74
CA PRO A 64 -15.58 2.09 -15.94
C PRO A 64 -14.76 0.95 -16.54
N ASN A 65 -13.61 1.21 -17.16
CA ASN A 65 -12.78 0.16 -17.76
C ASN A 65 -11.92 -0.59 -16.74
N ASN A 66 -11.41 0.13 -15.73
CA ASN A 66 -10.32 -0.36 -14.89
C ASN A 66 -10.57 -0.24 -13.39
N LEU A 67 -11.66 0.40 -12.95
CA LEU A 67 -11.99 0.55 -11.53
C LEU A 67 -13.24 -0.26 -11.18
N ARG A 68 -13.12 -1.05 -10.12
CA ARG A 68 -14.19 -1.87 -9.55
C ARG A 68 -14.31 -1.56 -8.07
N ILE A 69 -15.52 -1.68 -7.53
CA ILE A 69 -15.79 -1.50 -6.11
C ILE A 69 -16.12 -2.85 -5.50
N ALA A 70 -15.42 -3.24 -4.45
CA ALA A 70 -15.75 -4.42 -3.66
C ALA A 70 -16.30 -4.01 -2.29
N TYR A 71 -17.35 -4.70 -1.82
CA TYR A 71 -17.92 -4.48 -0.49
C TYR A 71 -18.46 -5.78 0.10
N ILE A 72 -18.83 -5.73 1.40
CA ILE A 72 -19.47 -6.84 2.10
C ILE A 72 -20.97 -6.60 2.17
N ASP A 73 -21.73 -7.56 1.66
CA ASP A 73 -23.18 -7.61 1.75
C ASP A 73 -23.61 -8.66 2.78
N HIS A 74 -24.76 -8.44 3.42
CA HIS A 74 -25.30 -9.36 4.43
C HIS A 74 -26.78 -9.62 4.18
N SER A 75 -27.16 -10.90 4.18
CA SER A 75 -28.55 -11.34 4.13
C SER A 75 -29.17 -11.28 5.53
N PRO A 76 -30.50 -11.08 5.66
CA PRO A 76 -31.22 -11.26 6.91
C PRO A 76 -30.96 -12.60 7.62
N ASP A 77 -30.60 -13.64 6.86
CA ASP A 77 -30.29 -14.98 7.38
C ASP A 77 -28.85 -15.13 7.92
N ASN A 78 -28.17 -14.01 8.25
CA ASN A 78 -26.75 -13.98 8.65
C ASN A 78 -25.78 -14.63 7.63
N ALA A 79 -26.13 -14.59 6.35
CA ALA A 79 -25.23 -14.98 5.27
C ALA A 79 -24.45 -13.77 4.76
N TYR A 80 -23.13 -13.90 4.69
CA TYR A 80 -22.23 -12.83 4.24
C TYR A 80 -21.78 -13.08 2.80
N PHE A 81 -21.64 -12.01 2.03
CA PHE A 81 -21.20 -12.07 0.64
C PHE A 81 -20.14 -11.01 0.36
N SER A 82 -19.09 -11.39 -0.37
CA SER A 82 -18.19 -10.45 -1.02
C SER A 82 -18.80 -10.11 -2.38
N VAL A 83 -19.03 -8.83 -2.64
CA VAL A 83 -19.71 -8.35 -3.86
C VAL A 83 -18.75 -7.44 -4.64
N LEU A 84 -18.62 -7.68 -5.94
CA LEU A 84 -17.89 -6.82 -6.87
C LEU A 84 -18.87 -6.08 -7.76
N LEU A 85 -18.77 -4.76 -7.76
CA LEU A 85 -19.52 -3.86 -8.63
C LEU A 85 -18.63 -3.35 -9.77
N GLY A 86 -19.25 -3.24 -10.94
CA GLY A 86 -18.70 -2.60 -12.12
C GLY A 86 -19.69 -1.64 -12.75
N VAL A 87 -19.22 -0.97 -13.79
CA VAL A 87 -20.04 -0.18 -14.71
C VAL A 87 -19.68 -0.67 -16.10
N ASP A 88 -20.70 -0.96 -16.91
CA ASP A 88 -20.51 -1.31 -18.30
C ASP A 88 -19.92 -0.10 -19.05
N PRO A 89 -18.75 -0.22 -19.71
CA PRO A 89 -18.13 0.90 -20.40
C PRO A 89 -18.97 1.49 -21.53
N GLU A 90 -19.78 0.66 -22.20
CA GLU A 90 -20.58 1.03 -23.37
C GLU A 90 -21.95 1.55 -22.96
N THR A 91 -22.69 0.78 -22.15
CA THR A 91 -24.06 1.14 -21.77
C THR A 91 -24.13 2.10 -20.59
N ARG A 92 -23.03 2.23 -19.83
CA ARG A 92 -22.95 2.97 -18.55
C ARG A 92 -23.90 2.44 -17.47
N GLU A 93 -24.41 1.22 -17.64
CA GLU A 93 -25.26 0.58 -16.66
C GLU A 93 -24.45 0.00 -15.49
N GLU A 94 -25.01 0.10 -14.29
CA GLU A 94 -24.43 -0.48 -13.09
C GLU A 94 -24.62 -2.00 -13.08
N GLN A 95 -23.56 -2.74 -12.78
CA GLN A 95 -23.61 -4.19 -12.78
C GLN A 95 -22.99 -4.78 -11.51
N VAL A 96 -23.67 -5.79 -10.96
CA VAL A 96 -23.08 -6.70 -9.99
C VAL A 96 -22.33 -7.75 -10.78
N LEU A 97 -21.00 -7.63 -10.84
CA LEU A 97 -20.15 -8.54 -11.61
C LEU A 97 -20.03 -9.90 -10.92
N PHE A 98 -19.85 -9.87 -9.60
CA PHE A 98 -19.74 -11.08 -8.79
C PHE A 98 -20.41 -10.89 -7.44
N LYS A 99 -21.01 -11.97 -6.94
CA LYS A 99 -21.52 -12.09 -5.56
C LYS A 99 -21.12 -13.45 -5.02
N VAL A 100 -20.11 -13.48 -4.15
CA VAL A 100 -19.51 -14.71 -3.64
C VAL A 100 -19.89 -14.88 -2.18
N LYS A 101 -20.52 -16.02 -1.84
CA LYS A 101 -20.88 -16.34 -0.45
C LYS A 101 -19.61 -16.60 0.36
N LEU A 102 -19.49 -15.94 1.50
CA LEU A 102 -18.40 -16.12 2.45
C LEU A 102 -18.74 -17.21 3.49
N PRO A 103 -17.74 -17.89 4.06
CA PRO A 103 -17.95 -18.95 5.03
C PRO A 103 -18.49 -18.45 6.39
N GLY A 104 -18.45 -17.15 6.64
CA GLY A 104 -18.92 -16.50 7.85
C GLY A 104 -18.69 -14.99 7.78
N ASP A 105 -18.82 -14.32 8.93
CA ASP A 105 -18.54 -12.89 9.05
C ASP A 105 -17.05 -12.61 8.78
N PRO A 106 -16.70 -11.86 7.71
CA PRO A 106 -15.31 -11.53 7.42
C PRO A 106 -14.76 -10.46 8.36
N ILE A 107 -15.60 -9.71 9.08
CA ILE A 107 -15.19 -8.56 9.89
C ILE A 107 -14.75 -9.05 11.28
N VAL A 108 -13.44 -9.29 11.41
CA VAL A 108 -12.86 -9.88 12.63
C VAL A 108 -12.14 -8.83 13.48
N GLY A 109 -11.50 -7.83 12.87
CA GLY A 109 -10.66 -6.85 13.55
C GLY A 109 -10.80 -5.42 13.01
N GLU A 110 -9.67 -4.81 12.62
CA GLU A 110 -9.53 -3.36 12.44
C GLU A 110 -10.05 -2.82 11.09
N GLY A 111 -10.49 -3.68 10.17
CA GLY A 111 -11.15 -3.34 8.92
C GLY A 111 -10.23 -3.32 7.70
N LYS A 112 -8.99 -2.82 7.81
CA LYS A 112 -8.03 -2.82 6.69
C LYS A 112 -7.68 -4.23 6.20
N PRO A 113 -7.23 -5.18 7.05
CA PRO A 113 -6.95 -6.55 6.62
C PRO A 113 -8.17 -7.24 5.97
N GLU A 114 -9.36 -6.99 6.51
CA GLU A 114 -10.61 -7.57 6.04
C GLU A 114 -10.97 -7.07 4.64
N ASN A 115 -10.89 -5.75 4.43
CA ASN A 115 -11.04 -5.09 3.14
C ASN A 115 -10.11 -5.71 2.08
N GLN A 116 -8.81 -5.90 2.39
CA GLN A 116 -7.88 -6.49 1.43
C GLN A 116 -8.21 -7.95 1.11
N ASN A 117 -8.47 -8.75 2.14
CA ASN A 117 -8.63 -10.19 2.01
C ASN A 117 -9.96 -10.60 1.37
N HIS A 118 -11.06 -9.88 1.59
CA HIS A 118 -12.32 -10.26 0.95
C HIS A 118 -12.34 -9.91 -0.55
N ALA A 119 -11.55 -8.91 -0.96
CA ALA A 119 -11.53 -8.39 -2.31
C ALA A 119 -10.44 -9.01 -3.20
N ILE A 120 -9.41 -9.62 -2.61
CA ILE A 120 -8.30 -10.24 -3.35
C ILE A 120 -8.77 -11.22 -4.43
N ILE A 121 -9.88 -11.94 -4.17
CA ILE A 121 -10.49 -12.92 -5.08
C ILE A 121 -10.97 -12.29 -6.40
N PHE A 122 -11.25 -10.99 -6.41
CA PHE A 122 -11.73 -10.26 -7.58
C PHE A 122 -10.62 -9.67 -8.42
N THR A 123 -9.41 -9.57 -7.88
CA THR A 123 -8.29 -9.04 -8.66
C THR A 123 -7.86 -10.03 -9.73
N ARG A 124 -7.21 -9.50 -10.78
CA ARG A 124 -6.68 -10.30 -11.90
C ARG A 124 -5.15 -10.24 -11.94
N GLY A 125 -4.54 -11.23 -12.58
CA GLY A 125 -3.10 -11.33 -12.77
C GLY A 125 -2.30 -12.05 -11.69
N GLU A 126 -1.00 -12.17 -11.93
CA GLU A 126 -0.05 -12.97 -11.13
C GLU A 126 0.52 -12.19 -9.95
N HIS A 127 0.59 -10.87 -10.07
CA HIS A 127 1.06 -9.99 -9.02
C HIS A 127 -0.06 -9.14 -8.46
N LEU A 128 0.05 -8.82 -7.17
CA LEU A 128 -0.89 -7.97 -6.47
C LEU A 128 -0.16 -6.84 -5.76
N GLN A 129 -0.48 -5.58 -6.08
CA GLN A 129 0.00 -4.46 -5.28
C GLN A 129 -1.10 -4.01 -4.33
N THR A 130 -0.75 -3.91 -3.05
CA THR A 130 -1.63 -3.30 -2.05
C THR A 130 -1.32 -1.80 -2.00
N LEU A 131 -2.35 -0.96 -1.91
CA LEU A 131 -2.22 0.50 -1.89
C LEU A 131 -3.15 1.13 -0.84
N ASP A 132 -2.67 2.18 -0.16
CA ASP A 132 -3.52 3.05 0.67
C ASP A 132 -4.23 4.08 -0.21
N MET A 133 -5.45 4.49 0.20
CA MET A 133 -6.19 5.59 -0.44
C MET A 133 -5.41 6.93 -0.52
N ASN A 134 -4.45 7.15 0.37
CA ASN A 134 -3.63 8.37 0.41
C ASN A 134 -2.30 8.26 -0.38
N GLN A 135 -2.12 7.19 -1.15
CA GLN A 135 -0.95 7.01 -2.00
C GLN A 135 -1.18 7.50 -3.43
N ASP A 136 -0.12 8.02 -4.03
CA ASP A 136 -0.10 8.42 -5.43
C ASP A 136 1.18 7.98 -6.14
N GLY A 137 1.11 7.77 -7.44
CA GLY A 137 2.20 7.25 -8.25
C GLY A 137 2.69 8.28 -9.25
N TYR A 138 3.97 8.63 -9.20
CA TYR A 138 4.59 9.49 -10.22
C TYR A 138 4.72 8.75 -11.55
N LEU A 139 4.54 9.46 -12.67
CA LEU A 139 4.59 8.85 -14.00
C LEU A 139 5.94 8.16 -14.28
N GLY A 140 7.04 8.80 -13.89
CA GLY A 140 8.38 8.22 -14.05
C GLY A 140 8.61 6.95 -13.23
N GLU A 141 7.93 6.82 -12.09
CA GLU A 141 7.98 5.61 -11.25
C GLU A 141 7.08 4.51 -11.82
N ALA A 142 5.93 4.88 -12.39
CA ALA A 142 5.03 3.95 -13.06
C ALA A 142 5.70 3.18 -14.21
N LEU A 143 6.60 3.82 -14.96
CA LEU A 143 7.38 3.17 -16.03
C LEU A 143 8.35 2.09 -15.51
N LYS A 144 8.71 2.12 -14.23
CA LYS A 144 9.65 1.18 -13.59
C LYS A 144 8.96 -0.06 -13.03
N LEU A 145 7.62 -0.10 -13.00
CA LEU A 145 6.87 -1.22 -12.44
C LEU A 145 7.33 -2.55 -13.04
N ARG A 146 7.57 -2.62 -14.35
CA ARG A 146 8.12 -3.81 -15.02
C ARG A 146 9.40 -4.36 -14.37
N ASN A 147 10.32 -3.47 -13.98
CA ASN A 147 11.60 -3.83 -13.38
C ASN A 147 11.38 -4.32 -11.95
N LEU A 148 10.38 -3.76 -11.26
CA LEU A 148 9.94 -4.26 -9.96
C LEU A 148 9.38 -5.68 -10.08
N LEU A 149 8.50 -5.93 -11.06
CA LEU A 149 7.90 -7.26 -11.29
C LEU A 149 8.95 -8.31 -11.70
N GLU A 150 9.97 -7.93 -12.48
CA GLU A 150 11.07 -8.83 -12.80
C GLU A 150 11.89 -9.27 -11.57
N SER A 151 11.75 -8.57 -10.43
CA SER A 151 12.43 -8.94 -9.20
C SER A 151 11.86 -10.21 -8.54
N PHE A 152 10.67 -10.67 -8.96
CA PHE A 152 10.10 -11.94 -8.51
C PHE A 152 10.83 -13.13 -9.15
N LYS A 153 11.95 -13.53 -8.54
CA LYS A 153 12.75 -14.70 -8.96
C LYS A 153 12.87 -15.72 -7.82
N GLY A 154 12.81 -17.00 -8.16
CA GLY A 154 12.92 -18.10 -7.19
C GLY A 154 11.84 -18.05 -6.12
N ASN A 155 12.24 -17.92 -4.86
CA ASN A 155 11.33 -17.93 -3.70
C ASN A 155 10.90 -16.54 -3.22
N ILE A 156 11.15 -15.48 -3.99
CA ILE A 156 10.71 -14.12 -3.64
C ILE A 156 9.18 -14.05 -3.78
N ARG A 157 8.49 -13.71 -2.69
CA ARG A 157 7.01 -13.60 -2.65
C ARG A 157 6.52 -12.18 -2.41
N ILE A 158 7.38 -11.29 -1.92
CA ILE A 158 7.06 -9.89 -1.67
C ILE A 158 8.24 -9.03 -2.13
N VAL A 159 7.93 -8.01 -2.93
CA VAL A 159 8.89 -7.00 -3.38
C VAL A 159 8.39 -5.64 -2.92
N GLY A 160 9.12 -5.05 -1.99
CA GLY A 160 8.81 -3.72 -1.50
C GLY A 160 9.54 -2.61 -2.21
N CYS A 161 8.97 -1.42 -2.16
CA CYS A 161 9.59 -0.20 -2.64
C CYS A 161 9.31 0.96 -1.68
N ARG A 162 10.01 2.07 -1.86
CA ARG A 162 10.03 3.16 -0.88
C ARG A 162 8.75 4.00 -0.93
N GLU A 163 8.28 4.44 0.23
CA GLU A 163 7.31 5.54 0.33
C GLU A 163 8.00 6.91 0.33
N HIS A 164 7.48 7.84 -0.46
CA HIS A 164 7.90 9.23 -0.49
C HIS A 164 6.82 10.13 0.11
N ILE A 165 7.08 10.72 1.27
CA ILE A 165 6.11 11.56 1.97
C ILE A 165 6.07 12.95 1.30
N PHE A 166 5.10 13.17 0.42
CA PHE A 166 4.98 14.44 -0.31
C PHE A 166 4.39 15.58 0.57
N SER A 167 3.73 15.25 1.68
CA SER A 167 3.23 16.24 2.65
C SER A 167 4.34 16.84 3.53
N ALA A 168 5.60 16.50 3.30
CA ALA A 168 6.76 17.03 4.03
C ALA A 168 6.87 18.57 4.01
N ALA A 169 6.32 19.23 2.98
CA ALA A 169 6.32 20.69 2.83
C ALA A 169 5.40 21.42 3.84
N GLY A 170 4.60 20.69 4.63
CA GLY A 170 3.61 21.25 5.57
C GLY A 170 4.20 21.88 6.85
N GLY A 171 5.52 21.95 7.02
CA GLY A 171 6.19 22.60 8.16
C GLY A 171 7.33 21.77 8.76
N ALA A 172 8.00 22.30 9.79
CA ALA A 172 9.19 21.67 10.39
C ALA A 172 8.91 20.27 10.97
N LEU A 173 7.73 20.07 11.55
CA LEU A 173 7.28 18.78 12.09
C LEU A 173 7.04 17.76 10.97
N ALA A 174 6.42 18.20 9.87
CA ALA A 174 6.19 17.39 8.68
C ALA A 174 7.50 16.98 8.00
N ALA A 175 8.42 17.93 7.85
CA ALA A 175 9.76 17.66 7.33
C ALA A 175 10.52 16.65 8.19
N PHE A 176 10.35 16.72 9.52
CA PHE A 176 10.97 15.76 10.43
C PHE A 176 10.41 14.35 10.27
N ALA A 177 9.10 14.16 10.41
CA ALA A 177 8.53 12.83 10.32
C ALA A 177 8.71 12.23 8.91
N ALA A 178 8.73 13.06 7.85
CA ALA A 178 9.12 12.63 6.51
C ALA A 178 10.59 12.17 6.43
N SER A 179 11.50 12.82 7.16
CA SER A 179 12.92 12.39 7.24
C SER A 179 13.07 11.05 7.97
N SER A 180 12.29 10.83 9.03
CA SER A 180 12.26 9.53 9.74
C SER A 180 11.78 8.41 8.81
N GLU A 181 10.68 8.65 8.07
CA GLU A 181 10.17 7.72 7.06
C GLU A 181 11.17 7.49 5.92
N PHE A 182 11.92 8.52 5.52
CA PHE A 182 12.96 8.38 4.51
C PHE A 182 14.10 7.48 4.98
N VAL A 183 14.58 7.63 6.22
CA VAL A 183 15.63 6.77 6.79
C VAL A 183 15.14 5.33 6.92
N PHE A 184 13.92 5.14 7.40
CA PHE A 184 13.28 3.83 7.47
C PHE A 184 13.20 3.21 6.08
N GLY A 185 12.50 3.89 5.17
CA GLY A 185 12.27 3.47 3.79
C GLY A 185 13.50 3.44 2.89
N THR A 186 14.72 3.66 3.39
CA THR A 186 15.98 3.50 2.63
C THR A 186 16.98 2.66 3.42
N SER A 187 17.75 3.26 4.32
CA SER A 187 18.91 2.65 4.98
C SER A 187 18.52 1.44 5.82
N LEU A 188 17.41 1.54 6.58
CA LEU A 188 16.93 0.41 7.38
C LEU A 188 16.37 -0.70 6.49
N GLN A 189 15.53 -0.39 5.51
CA GLN A 189 15.00 -1.40 4.57
C GLN A 189 16.11 -2.12 3.80
N ARG A 190 17.17 -1.41 3.35
CA ARG A 190 18.36 -2.02 2.73
C ARG A 190 19.01 -3.03 3.66
N PHE A 191 19.36 -2.60 4.87
CA PHE A 191 20.10 -3.41 5.82
C PHE A 191 19.30 -4.65 6.29
N MET A 192 17.98 -4.48 6.50
CA MET A 192 17.08 -5.58 6.83
C MET A 192 16.93 -6.56 5.67
N THR A 193 16.96 -6.09 4.42
CA THR A 193 16.90 -6.96 3.23
C THR A 193 18.19 -7.73 3.03
N TYR A 194 19.33 -7.03 3.07
CA TYR A 194 20.64 -7.60 2.87
C TYR A 194 21.68 -6.81 3.68
N PRO A 195 22.55 -7.48 4.46
CA PRO A 195 22.79 -8.93 4.51
C PRO A 195 21.90 -9.71 5.50
N LEU A 196 21.03 -9.03 6.28
CA LEU A 196 20.35 -9.67 7.40
C LEU A 196 19.22 -10.62 7.00
N CYS A 197 18.56 -10.39 5.86
CA CYS A 197 17.40 -11.16 5.42
C CYS A 197 16.25 -11.22 6.46
N VAL A 198 16.05 -10.14 7.22
CA VAL A 198 15.00 -9.98 8.25
C VAL A 198 13.94 -8.95 7.88
N ARG A 199 13.92 -8.47 6.63
CA ARG A 199 12.86 -7.59 6.13
C ARG A 199 11.53 -8.36 6.13
N PHE A 200 10.49 -7.72 6.64
CA PHE A 200 9.10 -8.15 6.48
C PHE A 200 8.32 -7.18 5.58
N HIS A 201 7.04 -7.46 5.42
CA HIS A 201 6.08 -6.55 4.82
C HIS A 201 5.70 -5.49 5.86
N TYR A 202 5.82 -4.22 5.50
CA TYR A 202 5.48 -3.09 6.38
C TYR A 202 4.28 -2.30 5.85
N GLY A 203 3.42 -3.00 5.11
CA GLY A 203 2.28 -2.44 4.43
C GLY A 203 2.63 -1.97 3.03
N HIS A 204 1.86 -1.00 2.58
CA HIS A 204 1.98 -0.44 1.25
C HIS A 204 3.36 0.21 1.02
N PRO A 205 3.81 0.33 -0.23
CA PRO A 205 3.20 -0.09 -1.50
C PRO A 205 3.77 -1.44 -2.01
N ASP A 206 4.04 -2.40 -1.12
CA ASP A 206 4.67 -3.67 -1.54
C ASP A 206 3.80 -4.43 -2.57
N VAL A 207 4.49 -5.10 -3.48
CA VAL A 207 3.89 -6.03 -4.46
C VAL A 207 4.07 -7.45 -3.97
N TRP A 208 3.05 -8.27 -4.20
CA TRP A 208 2.96 -9.67 -3.80
C TRP A 208 2.93 -10.60 -5.02
N ASP A 209 3.47 -11.79 -4.83
CA ASP A 209 3.09 -12.96 -5.61
C ASP A 209 1.67 -13.36 -5.18
N LYS A 210 0.70 -13.11 -6.05
CA LYS A 210 -0.71 -13.28 -5.74
C LYS A 210 -1.08 -14.75 -5.60
N GLN A 211 -0.52 -15.62 -6.45
CA GLN A 211 -0.82 -17.06 -6.38
C GLN A 211 -0.38 -17.63 -5.02
N TRP A 212 0.79 -17.20 -4.55
CA TRP A 212 1.26 -17.52 -3.21
C TRP A 212 0.34 -16.92 -2.14
N ALA A 213 0.01 -15.63 -2.22
CA ALA A 213 -0.81 -14.95 -1.19
C ALA A 213 -2.20 -15.60 -1.03
N LEU A 214 -2.87 -15.91 -2.14
CA LEU A 214 -4.19 -16.57 -2.15
C LEU A 214 -4.16 -17.94 -1.44
N SER A 215 -3.07 -18.69 -1.60
CA SER A 215 -2.95 -20.03 -1.04
C SER A 215 -2.42 -20.04 0.41
N ASN A 216 -1.99 -18.90 0.93
CA ASN A 216 -1.30 -18.79 2.23
C ASN A 216 -1.95 -17.83 3.22
N GLY A 217 -3.22 -17.48 3.01
CA GLY A 217 -4.01 -16.72 3.98
C GLY A 217 -4.12 -15.23 3.70
N GLY A 218 -3.85 -14.79 2.47
CA GLY A 218 -4.04 -13.42 2.02
C GLY A 218 -2.82 -12.52 2.19
N VAL A 219 -3.05 -11.21 2.07
CA VAL A 219 -2.00 -10.17 2.12
C VAL A 219 -1.91 -9.46 3.46
N SER A 220 -2.88 -9.67 4.35
CA SER A 220 -2.89 -9.12 5.69
C SER A 220 -3.50 -10.11 6.66
N LYS A 221 -2.99 -10.19 7.91
CA LYS A 221 -3.56 -11.10 8.91
C LYS A 221 -4.66 -10.39 9.71
N ALA A 222 -5.92 -10.77 9.48
CA ALA A 222 -7.03 -10.33 10.32
C ALA A 222 -6.90 -10.91 11.74
N SER A 223 -7.07 -10.08 12.77
CA SER A 223 -7.00 -10.49 14.17
C SER A 223 -7.84 -9.59 15.07
N ARG A 224 -8.44 -10.17 16.12
CA ARG A 224 -9.10 -9.43 17.19
C ARG A 224 -8.04 -8.86 18.13
N THR A 225 -7.58 -7.65 17.86
CA THR A 225 -6.83 -6.79 18.81
C THR A 225 -5.44 -7.30 19.28
N LEU A 226 -5.05 -8.53 18.96
CA LEU A 226 -3.80 -9.14 19.46
C LEU A 226 -2.55 -8.78 18.63
N HIS A 227 -2.74 -8.32 17.39
CA HIS A 227 -1.64 -8.07 16.46
C HIS A 227 -1.54 -6.59 16.14
N VAL A 228 -0.47 -5.96 16.63
CA VAL A 228 -0.20 -4.52 16.52
C VAL A 228 0.08 -4.06 15.07
N SER A 229 0.28 -5.00 14.12
CA SER A 229 0.37 -4.70 12.68
C SER A 229 0.12 -5.95 11.83
N GLU A 230 -1.02 -6.00 11.16
CA GLU A 230 -1.47 -7.05 10.25
C GLU A 230 -0.49 -7.31 9.10
N ASP A 231 0.18 -6.25 8.65
CA ASP A 231 1.11 -6.26 7.53
C ASP A 231 2.40 -7.02 7.89
N VAL A 232 2.96 -6.75 9.07
CA VAL A 232 4.18 -7.41 9.57
C VAL A 232 3.95 -8.91 9.72
N PHE A 233 2.78 -9.32 10.21
CA PHE A 233 2.43 -10.74 10.32
C PHE A 233 2.31 -11.43 8.97
N ALA A 234 1.84 -10.73 7.94
CA ALA A 234 1.80 -11.25 6.59
C ALA A 234 3.21 -11.48 6.03
N GLY A 235 4.14 -10.54 6.28
CA GLY A 235 5.56 -10.71 5.99
C GLY A 235 6.22 -11.86 6.77
N PHE A 236 5.89 -11.99 8.05
CA PHE A 236 6.39 -13.08 8.89
C PHE A 236 5.93 -14.46 8.38
N ASN A 237 4.65 -14.59 8.01
CA ASN A 237 4.11 -15.83 7.43
C ASN A 237 4.79 -16.17 6.09
N CYS A 238 5.15 -15.17 5.28
CA CYS A 238 5.95 -15.35 4.08
C CYS A 238 7.31 -15.99 4.41
N VAL A 239 8.07 -15.39 5.33
CA VAL A 239 9.40 -15.89 5.70
C VAL A 239 9.34 -17.28 6.34
N MET A 240 8.38 -17.52 7.23
CA MET A 240 8.19 -18.83 7.88
C MET A 240 7.86 -19.96 6.90
N ARG A 241 7.29 -19.64 5.75
CA ARG A 241 6.97 -20.60 4.68
C ARG A 241 8.09 -20.73 3.63
N GLY A 242 9.28 -20.20 3.92
CA GLY A 242 10.45 -20.25 3.05
C GLY A 242 10.41 -19.24 1.90
N GLY A 243 9.47 -18.27 1.93
CA GLY A 243 9.44 -17.16 1.00
C GLY A 243 10.41 -16.05 1.39
N HIS A 244 10.92 -15.32 0.42
CA HIS A 244 11.77 -14.16 0.64
C HIS A 244 11.02 -12.85 0.39
N VAL A 245 11.35 -11.86 1.21
CA VAL A 245 10.83 -10.49 1.13
C VAL A 245 12.01 -9.58 0.80
N ILE A 246 11.99 -8.95 -0.36
CA ILE A 246 13.09 -8.09 -0.83
C ILE A 246 12.63 -6.64 -0.98
N TYR A 247 13.59 -5.73 -1.10
CA TYR A 247 13.36 -4.30 -1.20
C TYR A 247 14.12 -3.74 -2.41
N GLN A 248 13.44 -2.93 -3.20
CA GLN A 248 13.98 -2.28 -4.41
C GLN A 248 13.86 -0.77 -4.31
N GLU A 249 14.99 -0.08 -4.45
CA GLU A 249 15.09 1.36 -4.22
C GLU A 249 14.84 2.23 -5.44
N PHE A 250 14.99 1.63 -6.63
CA PHE A 250 14.87 2.37 -7.88
C PHE A 250 13.45 2.87 -8.13
N MET A 251 12.46 2.32 -7.41
CA MET A 251 11.05 2.70 -7.48
C MET A 251 10.58 3.28 -6.14
N HIS A 252 9.69 4.28 -6.19
CA HIS A 252 9.00 4.77 -5.01
C HIS A 252 7.55 5.19 -5.31
N VAL A 253 6.73 5.24 -4.26
CA VAL A 253 5.32 5.67 -4.33
C VAL A 253 5.11 6.83 -3.37
N GLY A 254 4.40 7.86 -3.81
CA GLY A 254 4.05 9.01 -2.98
C GLY A 254 3.03 8.62 -1.90
N LYS A 255 3.17 9.16 -0.70
CA LYS A 255 2.20 8.98 0.39
C LYS A 255 1.89 10.30 1.07
N GLY A 256 0.59 10.59 1.19
CA GLY A 256 0.10 11.70 1.98
C GLY A 256 0.01 11.29 3.44
N ARG A 257 0.72 11.99 4.33
CA ARG A 257 0.55 11.85 5.77
C ARG A 257 -0.06 13.12 6.33
N ASP A 258 -1.01 12.98 7.26
CA ASP A 258 -1.39 14.09 8.13
C ASP A 258 -0.25 14.31 9.13
N MET A 259 0.45 15.42 8.96
CA MET A 259 1.63 15.79 9.74
C MET A 259 1.33 16.96 10.69
N SER A 260 0.06 17.13 11.05
CA SER A 260 -0.35 18.06 12.09
C SER A 260 0.23 17.65 13.47
N PHE A 261 0.33 18.62 14.39
CA PHE A 261 0.78 18.37 15.76
C PHE A 261 -0.04 17.27 16.47
N ILE A 262 -1.33 17.16 16.12
CA ILE A 262 -2.24 16.13 16.63
C ILE A 262 -1.83 14.74 16.12
N GLY A 263 -1.47 14.62 14.83
CA GLY A 263 -1.02 13.37 14.22
C GLY A 263 0.27 12.83 14.84
N VAL A 264 1.24 13.70 15.14
CA VAL A 264 2.50 13.29 15.78
C VAL A 264 2.32 12.96 17.27
N ASN A 265 1.45 13.70 17.97
CA ASN A 265 1.14 13.40 19.37
C ASN A 265 0.30 12.12 19.54
N GLY A 266 -0.30 11.59 18.47
CA GLY A 266 -1.06 10.34 18.50
C GLY A 266 -0.23 9.12 18.93
N PHE A 267 1.07 9.10 18.66
CA PHE A 267 1.97 8.04 19.13
C PHE A 267 2.14 8.10 20.66
N GLU A 268 2.40 9.29 21.21
CA GLU A 268 2.49 9.52 22.65
C GLU A 268 1.17 9.19 23.35
N GLN A 269 0.03 9.56 22.75
CA GLN A 269 -1.30 9.21 23.27
C GLN A 269 -1.51 7.70 23.34
N LYS A 270 -1.09 6.94 22.30
CA LYS A 270 -1.16 5.47 22.31
C LYS A 270 -0.27 4.87 23.41
N TYR A 271 0.96 5.36 23.54
CA TYR A 271 1.88 4.92 24.60
C TYR A 271 1.33 5.20 26.01
N ILE A 272 0.78 6.39 26.26
CA ILE A 272 0.18 6.76 27.56
C ILE A 272 -1.07 5.90 27.84
N LEU A 273 -1.88 5.63 26.82
CA LEU A 273 -3.05 4.77 26.93
C LEU A 273 -2.65 3.32 27.25
N GLU A 274 -1.65 2.79 26.57
CA GLU A 274 -1.07 1.47 26.86
C GLU A 274 -0.53 1.41 28.29
N LEU A 275 0.24 2.41 28.72
CA LEU A 275 0.74 2.51 30.10
C LEU A 275 -0.39 2.58 31.12
N TRP A 276 -1.47 3.27 30.81
CA TRP A 276 -2.65 3.35 31.67
C TRP A 276 -3.31 1.97 31.79
N VAL A 277 -3.49 1.26 30.68
CA VAL A 277 -4.10 -0.07 30.67
C VAL A 277 -3.22 -1.10 31.39
N GLU A 278 -1.91 -1.07 31.17
CA GLU A 278 -0.99 -2.09 31.71
C GLU A 278 -0.54 -1.82 33.16
N ARG A 279 -0.34 -0.55 33.51
CA ARG A 279 0.30 -0.14 34.79
C ARG A 279 -0.59 0.74 35.67
N GLY A 280 -1.78 1.08 35.20
CA GLY A 280 -2.77 1.82 35.97
C GLY A 280 -2.64 3.35 35.88
N PHE A 281 -3.75 4.02 36.22
CA PHE A 281 -3.96 5.46 35.97
C PHE A 281 -2.92 6.37 36.61
N VAL A 282 -2.59 6.13 37.88
CA VAL A 282 -1.71 7.01 38.66
C VAL A 282 -0.29 7.01 38.09
N ILE A 283 0.20 5.85 37.66
CA ILE A 283 1.54 5.71 37.07
C ILE A 283 1.57 6.39 35.70
N ALA A 284 0.56 6.16 34.86
CA ALA A 284 0.45 6.80 33.55
C ALA A 284 0.38 8.33 33.64
N LEU A 285 -0.38 8.87 34.60
CA LEU A 285 -0.49 10.32 34.83
C LEU A 285 0.84 10.92 35.30
N TRP A 286 1.53 10.24 36.22
CA TRP A 286 2.83 10.69 36.73
C TRP A 286 3.92 10.68 35.65
N GLU A 287 3.97 9.63 34.82
CA GLU A 287 4.90 9.56 33.69
C GLU A 287 4.57 10.63 32.64
N ASN A 288 3.29 10.87 32.34
CA ASN A 288 2.89 11.95 31.44
C ASN A 288 3.33 13.33 31.95
N CYS A 289 3.18 13.61 33.25
CA CYS A 289 3.67 14.86 33.85
C CYS A 289 5.19 15.00 33.74
N LYS A 290 5.97 13.91 33.91
CA LYS A 290 7.43 13.95 33.71
C LYS A 290 7.80 14.20 32.26
N LEU A 291 7.14 13.55 31.30
CA LEU A 291 7.34 13.78 29.87
C LEU A 291 7.07 15.25 29.50
N ALA A 292 6.01 15.84 30.06
CA ALA A 292 5.69 17.25 29.85
C ALA A 292 6.71 18.21 30.51
N LEU A 293 7.06 18.00 31.78
CA LEU A 293 7.98 18.85 32.53
C LEU A 293 9.42 18.77 32.02
N SER A 294 9.84 17.61 31.50
CA SER A 294 11.15 17.45 30.88
C SER A 294 11.26 18.13 29.51
N CYS A 295 10.18 18.72 29.01
CA CYS A 295 10.09 19.23 27.64
C CYS A 295 10.57 18.18 26.62
N SER A 296 10.31 16.90 26.90
CA SER A 296 10.77 15.76 26.10
C SER A 296 10.36 15.90 24.63
N TRP A 297 9.18 16.48 24.35
CA TRP A 297 8.73 16.78 23.00
C TRP A 297 9.65 17.77 22.27
N LEU A 298 10.17 18.81 22.95
CA LEU A 298 11.09 19.77 22.36
C LEU A 298 12.47 19.14 22.16
N PHE A 299 12.94 18.36 23.13
CA PHE A 299 14.22 17.66 23.02
C PHE A 299 14.18 16.60 21.91
N PHE A 300 13.08 15.85 21.80
CA PHE A 300 12.86 14.90 20.72
C PHE A 300 12.88 15.60 19.37
N LEU A 301 12.18 16.73 19.20
CA LEU A 301 12.21 17.54 17.97
C LEU A 301 13.62 18.05 17.66
N PHE A 302 14.35 18.54 18.66
CA PHE A 302 15.73 19.01 18.51
C PHE A 302 16.68 17.89 18.08
N ALA A 303 16.75 16.79 18.83
CA ALA A 303 17.64 15.66 18.53
C ALA A 303 17.36 15.06 17.15
N SER A 304 16.08 15.03 16.79
CA SER A 304 15.58 14.60 15.50
C SER A 304 15.98 15.52 14.34
N GLN A 305 15.88 16.84 14.51
CA GLN A 305 16.39 17.82 13.54
C GLN A 305 17.90 17.70 13.37
N THR A 306 18.64 17.52 14.46
CA THR A 306 20.11 17.32 14.42
C THR A 306 20.46 16.06 13.62
N LYS A 307 19.77 14.93 13.87
CA LYS A 307 19.95 13.68 13.11
C LYS A 307 19.61 13.87 11.62
N GLY A 308 18.47 14.51 11.32
CA GLY A 308 18.06 14.79 9.94
C GLY A 308 19.05 15.70 9.20
N TYR A 309 19.54 16.76 9.86
CA TYR A 309 20.54 17.66 9.31
C TYR A 309 21.85 16.94 9.00
N HIS A 310 22.39 16.16 9.95
CA HIS A 310 23.64 15.42 9.74
C HIS A 310 23.49 14.32 8.69
N PHE A 311 22.34 13.64 8.63
CA PHE A 311 22.05 12.66 7.60
C PHE A 311 21.98 13.31 6.20
N ALA A 312 21.25 14.42 6.06
CA ALA A 312 21.17 15.17 4.81
C ALA A 312 22.51 15.82 4.41
N SER A 313 23.36 16.16 5.38
CA SER A 313 24.73 16.64 5.16
C SER A 313 25.62 15.50 4.68
N ALA A 314 25.54 14.31 5.30
CA ALA A 314 26.31 13.13 4.91
C ALA A 314 25.97 12.66 3.48
N LEU A 315 24.69 12.76 3.08
CA LEU A 315 24.26 12.49 1.70
C LEU A 315 24.78 13.54 0.70
N ARG A 316 24.84 14.82 1.09
CA ARG A 316 25.30 15.92 0.22
C ARG A 316 26.82 16.02 0.10
N GLN A 317 27.56 15.69 1.15
CA GLN A 317 29.03 15.80 1.20
C GLN A 317 29.75 14.51 0.76
N GLY A 318 29.03 13.41 0.53
CA GLY A 318 29.48 12.36 -0.40
C GLY A 318 30.56 11.40 0.10
N HIS A 319 30.49 10.90 1.34
CA HIS A 319 31.37 9.80 1.78
C HIS A 319 30.74 8.40 1.72
N ALA A 320 29.48 8.26 1.30
CA ALA A 320 28.88 6.96 1.01
C ALA A 320 29.07 6.61 -0.49
N GLY A 321 30.24 6.05 -0.82
CA GLY A 321 30.56 5.59 -2.17
C GLY A 321 29.78 4.34 -2.57
N TYR A 322 29.12 4.38 -3.73
CA TYR A 322 28.61 3.19 -4.42
C TYR A 322 29.81 2.37 -4.95
N ILE A 323 29.93 1.11 -4.54
CA ILE A 323 30.91 0.16 -5.08
C ILE A 323 30.25 -0.62 -6.20
N ALA A 324 30.64 -0.35 -7.44
CA ALA A 324 30.18 -1.11 -8.59
C ALA A 324 30.67 -2.57 -8.47
N THR A 325 29.74 -3.52 -8.42
CA THR A 325 30.08 -4.95 -8.58
C THR A 325 30.20 -5.20 -10.08
N GLY A 326 31.42 -5.51 -10.55
CA GLY A 326 31.77 -5.64 -11.98
C GLY A 326 31.12 -6.80 -12.74
N ARG A 327 29.78 -6.88 -12.73
CA ARG A 327 29.01 -7.80 -13.57
C ARG A 327 28.39 -7.00 -14.70
N GLY A 328 28.87 -7.24 -15.92
CA GLY A 328 28.25 -6.70 -17.12
C GLY A 328 26.80 -7.15 -17.21
N TYR A 329 25.88 -6.21 -17.42
CA TYR A 329 24.53 -6.53 -17.83
C TYR A 329 24.62 -7.11 -19.25
N VAL A 330 24.21 -8.37 -19.42
CA VAL A 330 23.92 -8.91 -20.76
C VAL A 330 22.59 -8.28 -21.16
N ILE A 331 22.66 -7.15 -21.88
CA ILE A 331 21.50 -6.47 -22.44
C ILE A 331 21.26 -7.08 -23.81
N GLU A 332 20.30 -8.01 -23.91
CA GLU A 332 19.70 -8.34 -25.20
C GLU A 332 18.60 -7.32 -25.49
N THR A 333 18.70 -6.64 -26.63
CA THR A 333 17.72 -5.64 -27.07
C THR A 333 16.52 -6.34 -27.70
N GLY A 334 15.42 -6.45 -26.97
CA GLY A 334 14.09 -6.76 -27.51
C GLY A 334 13.21 -5.51 -27.59
N SER A 335 12.16 -5.51 -28.43
CA SER A 335 11.15 -4.44 -28.38
C SER A 335 10.53 -4.39 -26.98
N PHE A 336 10.36 -3.16 -26.49
CA PHE A 336 10.02 -2.91 -25.11
C PHE A 336 8.56 -3.32 -24.78
N VAL A 337 7.62 -3.23 -25.73
CA VAL A 337 6.26 -3.74 -25.64
C VAL A 337 6.23 -5.23 -25.84
N LYS A 338 7.12 -5.85 -26.64
CA LYS A 338 7.20 -7.31 -26.66
C LYS A 338 7.59 -7.85 -25.29
N LEU A 339 8.50 -7.17 -24.58
CA LEU A 339 8.83 -7.45 -23.19
C LEU A 339 7.63 -7.15 -22.25
N TYR A 340 7.07 -5.94 -22.28
CA TYR A 340 5.98 -5.48 -21.40
C TYR A 340 4.63 -6.20 -21.59
N ALA A 341 4.27 -6.53 -22.85
CA ALA A 341 3.09 -7.30 -23.19
C ALA A 341 3.20 -8.77 -22.75
N THR A 342 4.43 -9.31 -22.67
CA THR A 342 4.69 -10.66 -22.17
C THR A 342 4.78 -10.70 -20.63
N PHE A 343 4.94 -9.57 -19.95
CA PHE A 343 4.93 -9.52 -18.48
C PHE A 343 3.53 -9.67 -17.89
N ALA A 344 3.50 -10.35 -16.76
CA ALA A 344 2.31 -10.72 -16.01
C ALA A 344 1.42 -9.52 -15.67
N THR A 345 0.10 -9.76 -15.71
CA THR A 345 -0.91 -8.79 -15.31
C THR A 345 -0.80 -8.52 -13.80
N VAL A 346 -1.02 -7.26 -13.39
CA VAL A 346 -0.98 -6.84 -11.97
C VAL A 346 -2.36 -6.39 -11.55
N GLY A 347 -2.89 -7.01 -10.51
CA GLY A 347 -4.08 -6.54 -9.81
C GLY A 347 -3.68 -5.52 -8.75
N PHE A 348 -4.44 -4.45 -8.60
CA PHE A 348 -4.26 -3.49 -7.50
C PHE A 348 -5.44 -3.65 -6.54
N VAL A 349 -5.16 -3.91 -5.26
CA VAL A 349 -6.17 -3.79 -4.18
C VAL A 349 -5.85 -2.52 -3.43
N THR A 350 -6.80 -1.58 -3.44
CA THR A 350 -6.70 -0.33 -2.68
C THR A 350 -7.71 -0.36 -1.55
N VAL A 351 -7.26 -0.03 -0.33
CA VAL A 351 -8.12 0.14 0.86
C VAL A 351 -8.35 1.62 1.14
#